data_AF-A0A7K4MWA5-F1
#
_entry.id   AF-A0A7K4MWA5-F1
#
_cell.length_a   1.000
_cell.length_b   1.000
_cell.length_c   1.000
_cell.angle_alpha   90.00
_cell.angle_beta   90.00
_cell.angle_gamma   90.00
#
_symmetry.space_group_name_H-M   'P 1'
#
loop_
_entity.id
_entity.type
_entity.pdbx_description
1 polymer ?
#
loop_
_entity_poly.entity_id
_entity_poly.type
_entity_poly.pdbx_seq_one_letter_code
_entity_poly.pdbx_strand_id
1 'polypeptide(L)' 'MNIWVEWFRQEDSKKNTWAQMRESAKWNPPKSTEIHRRYFDKHIDAAEFAKRKNDEGYHASVKSDGAAWYG' A
#
# COMPACT_ATOMS: atom_id res chain seq x y z
N MET A 1 20.50 -2.65 -3.16
CA MET A 1 19.13 -3.04 -2.76
C MET A 1 18.39 -1.78 -2.39
N ASN A 2 17.57 -1.25 -3.29
CA ASN A 2 16.77 -0.08 -2.97
C ASN A 2 15.52 -0.54 -2.25
N ILE A 3 15.26 -0.01 -1.06
CA ILE A 3 14.08 -0.33 -0.26
C ILE A 3 13.20 0.91 -0.26
N TRP A 4 11.90 0.73 -0.39
CA TRP A 4 10.96 1.83 -0.29
C TRP A 4 9.67 1.37 0.37
N VAL A 5 8.99 2.30 1.03
CA VAL A 5 7.66 2.08 1.58
C VAL A 5 6.67 2.84 0.72
N GLU A 6 5.64 2.13 0.27
CA GLU A 6 4.47 2.72 -0.36
C GLU A 6 3.35 2.72 0.66
N TRP A 7 2.71 3.87 0.91
CA TRP A 7 1.53 3.93 1.77
C TRP A 7 0.45 4.80 1.15
N PHE A 8 -0.79 4.42 1.41
CA PHE A 8 -1.96 5.14 0.93
C PHE A 8 -3.06 5.13 1.99
N ARG A 9 -3.90 6.17 1.98
CA ARG A 9 -5.11 6.18 2.78
C ARG A 9 -6.19 5.49 1.97
N GLN A 10 -6.74 4.40 2.48
CA GLN A 10 -7.94 3.84 1.88
C GLN A 10 -9.09 4.75 2.30
N GLU A 11 -9.44 5.74 1.46
CA GLU A 11 -10.77 6.31 1.56
C GLU A 11 -11.75 5.20 1.20
N ASP A 12 -12.50 4.71 2.18
CA ASP A 12 -13.73 3.97 1.95
C ASP A 12 -14.65 4.87 1.12
N SER A 13 -14.47 4.86 -0.20
CA SER A 13 -15.48 5.32 -1.15
C SER A 13 -16.61 4.28 -1.15
N LYS A 14 -17.18 4.03 0.04
CA LYS A 14 -18.44 3.32 0.25
C LYS A 14 -19.57 4.23 -0.21
N LYS A 15 -19.58 4.57 -1.50
CA LYS A 15 -20.82 4.94 -2.16
C LYS A 15 -21.60 3.65 -2.38
N ASN A 16 -22.41 3.32 -1.36
CA ASN A 16 -23.49 2.34 -1.39
C ASN A 16 -24.08 2.20 -2.79
N THR A 17 -23.64 1.20 -3.53
CA THR A 17 -24.29 0.79 -4.76
C THR A 17 -24.32 -0.73 -4.77
N TRP A 18 -25.46 -1.25 -4.33
CA TRP A 18 -25.86 -2.66 -4.34
C TRP A 18 -25.50 -3.39 -5.65
N ALA A 19 -25.36 -2.64 -6.75
CA ALA A 19 -24.97 -3.14 -8.08
C ALA A 19 -23.51 -3.62 -8.22
N GLN A 20 -22.57 -3.20 -7.36
CA GLN A 20 -21.14 -3.52 -7.53
C GLN A 20 -20.69 -4.83 -6.88
N MET A 21 -21.56 -5.51 -6.11
CA MET A 21 -21.23 -6.77 -5.45
C MET A 21 -21.41 -8.01 -6.34
N ARG A 22 -22.09 -7.88 -7.50
CA ARG A 22 -22.35 -8.99 -8.44
C ARG A 22 -21.27 -9.14 -9.51
N GLU A 23 -20.49 -8.11 -9.77
CA GLU A 23 -19.45 -8.09 -10.77
C GLU A 23 -18.10 -8.08 -10.05
N SER A 24 -17.58 -9.27 -9.77
CA SER A 24 -16.20 -9.57 -9.36
C SER A 24 -15.45 -8.35 -8.82
N ALA A 25 -15.43 -8.16 -7.49
CA ALA A 25 -14.73 -7.08 -6.79
C ALA A 25 -13.25 -7.03 -7.20
N LYS A 26 -13.00 -6.42 -8.36
CA LYS A 26 -11.70 -6.23 -8.96
C LYS A 26 -11.11 -5.15 -8.09
N TRP A 27 -10.15 -5.53 -7.26
CA TRP A 27 -9.38 -4.60 -6.45
C TRP A 27 -9.01 -3.42 -7.33
N ASN A 28 -9.73 -2.31 -7.16
CA ASN A 28 -9.53 -1.13 -7.97
C ASN A 28 -8.53 -0.32 -7.13
N PRO A 29 -7.23 -0.38 -7.45
CA PRO A 29 -6.24 0.31 -6.64
C PRO A 29 -6.66 1.78 -6.54
N PRO A 30 -6.58 2.39 -5.35
CA PRO A 30 -6.87 3.81 -5.19
C PRO A 30 -6.05 4.59 -6.22
N LYS A 31 -6.60 5.70 -6.73
CA LYS A 31 -5.93 6.51 -7.75
C LYS A 31 -4.50 6.79 -7.30
N SER A 32 -3.52 6.51 -8.17
CA SER A 32 -2.08 6.63 -7.87
C SER A 32 -1.64 7.99 -7.33
N THR A 33 -2.48 9.02 -7.44
CA THR A 33 -2.27 10.36 -6.88
C THR A 33 -2.24 10.42 -5.35
N GLU A 34 -2.75 9.41 -4.63
CA GLU A 34 -2.77 9.38 -3.16
C GLU A 34 -1.76 8.39 -2.56
N ILE A 35 -1.00 7.70 -3.42
CA ILE A 35 0.02 6.76 -2.99
C ILE A 35 1.31 7.55 -2.74
N HIS A 36 1.68 7.63 -1.47
CA HIS A 36 2.95 8.20 -1.07
C HIS A 36 4.03 7.13 -1.09
N ARG A 37 5.22 7.50 -1.59
CA ARG A 37 6.39 6.62 -1.63
C ARG A 37 7.59 7.29 -0.98
N ARG A 38 8.31 6.53 -0.15
CA ARG A 38 9.57 6.97 0.48
C ARG A 38 10.63 5.89 0.38
N TYR A 39 11.81 6.28 -0.07
CA TYR A 39 12.97 5.40 -0.18
C TYR A 39 13.75 5.37 1.14
N PHE A 40 14.30 4.21 1.44
CA PHE A 40 15.09 3.93 2.63
C PHE A 40 16.33 3.12 2.24
N ASP A 41 17.44 3.41 2.93
CA ASP A 41 18.68 2.64 2.81
C ASP A 41 18.63 1.31 3.59
N LYS A 42 17.84 1.25 4.66
CA LYS A 42 17.76 0.10 5.59
C LYS A 42 16.36 -0.51 5.61
N HIS A 43 16.31 -1.84 5.63
CA HIS A 43 15.05 -2.59 5.72
C HIS A 43 14.33 -2.37 7.06
N ILE A 44 15.09 -2.24 8.15
CA ILE A 44 14.55 -2.04 9.50
C ILE A 44 13.81 -0.71 9.57
N ASP A 45 14.44 0.39 9.11
CA ASP A 45 13.81 1.71 9.05
C ASP A 45 12.53 1.71 8.17
N ALA A 46 12.56 1.00 7.04
CA ALA A 46 11.39 0.87 6.18
C ALA A 46 10.24 0.10 6.89
N ALA A 47 10.56 -1.00 7.59
CA ALA A 47 9.58 -1.79 8.32
C ALA A 47 8.97 -1.02 9.50
N GLU A 48 9.79 -0.29 10.27
CA GLU A 48 9.29 0.57 11.35
C GLU A 48 8.40 1.69 10.82
N PHE A 49 8.80 2.32 9.72
CA PHE A 49 8.01 3.37 9.09
C PHE A 49 6.67 2.83 8.57
N ALA A 50 6.67 1.67 7.92
CA ALA A 50 5.45 1.01 7.47
C ALA A 50 4.55 0.65 8.66
N LYS A 51 5.11 0.11 9.75
CA LYS A 51 4.33 -0.21 10.97
C LYS A 51 3.69 1.04 11.56
N ARG A 52 4.45 2.14 11.67
CA ARG A 52 3.93 3.43 12.15
C ARG A 52 2.80 3.97 11.28
N LYS A 53 2.93 3.83 9.96
CA LYS A 53 1.86 4.26 9.03
C LYS A 53 0.61 3.39 9.12
N ASN A 54 0.77 2.07 9.30
CA ASN A 54 -0.36 1.18 9.59
C ASN A 54 -1.05 1.53 10.92
N ASP A 55 -0.30 1.90 11.95
CA ASP A 55 -0.86 2.36 13.24
C ASP A 55 -1.63 3.69 13.11
N GLU A 56 -1.14 4.61 12.26
CA GLU A 56 -1.84 5.85 11.90
C GLU A 56 -3.13 5.61 11.05
N GLY A 57 -3.42 4.37 10.65
CA GLY A 57 -4.58 4.02 9.83
C GLY A 57 -4.35 4.14 8.31
N TYR A 58 -3.08 4.22 7.87
CA TYR A 58 -2.71 4.16 6.46
C TYR A 58 -2.29 2.75 6.09
N HIS A 59 -2.62 2.30 4.89
CA HIS A 59 -2.13 1.01 4.43
C HIS A 59 -0.71 1.17 3.87
N ALA A 60 0.30 0.72 4.62
CA ALA A 60 1.71 0.83 4.21
C ALA A 60 2.32 -0.54 3.90
N SER A 61 3.07 -0.63 2.81
CA SER A 61 3.76 -1.82 2.30
C SER A 61 5.22 -1.51 2.00
N VAL A 62 6.12 -2.34 2.52
CA VAL A 62 7.56 -2.29 2.22
C VAL A 62 7.83 -3.04 0.92
N LYS A 63 8.61 -2.45 0.03
CA LYS A 63 9.11 -3.06 -1.21
C LYS A 63 10.61 -2.89 -1.31
N SER A 64 11.25 -3.78 -2.05
CA SER A 64 12.68 -3.74 -2.30
C SER A 64 13.01 -4.20 -3.72
N ASP A 65 13.91 -3.50 -4.38
CA ASP A 65 14.35 -3.75 -5.77
C ASP A 65 15.17 -5.04 -5.92
N GLY A 66 15.56 -5.68 -4.81
CA GLY A 66 16.52 -6.79 -4.80
C GLY A 66 15.92 -8.20 -4.74
N ALA A 67 14.59 -8.36 -4.76
CA ALA A 67 13.97 -9.69 -4.71
C ALA A 67 12.56 -9.68 -5.31
N ALA A 68 12.49 -9.69 -6.64
CA ALA A 68 11.37 -10.35 -7.30
C ALA A 68 11.57 -11.87 -7.12
N TRP A 69 10.86 -12.43 -6.12
CA TRP A 69 10.36 -13.80 -5.99
C TRP A 69 10.95 -14.92 -6.87
N TYR A 70 11.33 -16.05 -6.24
CA TYR A 70 10.96 -17.38 -6.76
C TYR A 70 10.90 -18.41 -5.63
N GLY A 71 9.74 -19.07 -5.48
CA GLY A 71 9.57 -20.38 -4.82
C GLY A 71 9.00 -20.36 -3.42
#